data_AF-A0A3M2STL4-F1
#
_entry.id   AF-A0A3M2STL4-F1
#
_cell.length_a   1.000
_cell.length_b   1.000
_cell.length_c   1.000
_cell.angle_alpha   90.00
_cell.angle_beta   90.00
_cell.angle_gamma   90.00
#
_symmetry.space_group_name_H-M   'P 1'
#
loop_
_entity.id
_entity.type
_entity.pdbx_description
1 polymer ?
#
loop_
_entity_poly.entity_id
_entity_poly.type
_entity_poly.pdbx_seq_one_letter_code
_entity_poly.pdbx_strand_id
1 'polypeptide(L)' 'MIYDDVNKDQKAMSRFRKLQMKISDNFQKFLSEFTYLAQEAEVPKRSWKEELYQKLPPSL' A
#
# COMPACT_ATOMS: atom_id res chain seq x y z
N MET A 1 -26.14 -13.09 -6.64
CA MET A 1 -25.70 -12.05 -5.68
C MET A 1 -24.20 -12.20 -5.54
N ILE A 2 -23.50 -11.12 -5.81
CA ILE A 2 -22.07 -11.06 -6.06
C ILE A 2 -21.40 -11.28 -4.70
N TYR A 3 -20.78 -12.45 -4.51
CA TYR A 3 -19.74 -12.59 -3.50
C TYR A 3 -18.55 -11.79 -4.01
N ASP A 4 -18.67 -10.46 -3.97
CA ASP A 4 -17.51 -9.56 -4.01
C ASP A 4 -16.64 -10.05 -2.85
N ASP A 5 -15.50 -10.62 -3.20
CA ASP A 5 -14.61 -11.40 -2.33
C ASP A 5 -14.54 -10.71 -0.96
N VAL A 6 -15.26 -11.25 0.03
CA VAL A 6 -15.43 -10.65 1.38
C VAL A 6 -14.07 -10.44 2.07
N ASN A 7 -13.02 -11.05 1.51
CA ASN A 7 -11.65 -10.98 1.98
C ASN A 7 -10.77 -10.08 1.10
N LYS A 8 -11.30 -9.36 0.11
CA LYS A 8 -10.52 -8.50 -0.79
C LYS A 8 -9.82 -7.40 0.00
N ASP A 9 -10.53 -6.75 0.91
CA ASP A 9 -10.00 -5.70 1.78
C ASP A 9 -8.95 -6.25 2.76
N GLN A 10 -9.19 -7.45 3.30
CA GLN A 10 -8.23 -8.12 4.18
C GLN A 10 -6.95 -8.52 3.44
N LYS A 11 -7.06 -9.02 2.20
CA LYS A 11 -5.93 -9.34 1.34
C LYS A 11 -5.18 -8.06 0.94
N ALA A 12 -5.89 -7.00 0.58
CA ALA A 12 -5.32 -5.70 0.25
C ALA A 12 -4.56 -5.12 1.45
N MET A 13 -5.15 -5.13 2.64
CA MET A 13 -4.51 -4.65 3.86
C MET A 13 -3.28 -5.49 4.23
N SER A 14 -3.33 -6.82 4.06
CA SER A 14 -2.19 -7.71 4.26
C SER A 14 -1.03 -7.40 3.30
N ARG A 15 -1.34 -7.16 2.02
CA ARG A 15 -0.35 -6.73 1.01
C ARG A 15 0.19 -5.34 1.32
N PHE A 16 -0.69 -4.39 1.65
CA PHE A 16 -0.33 -3.03 2.01
C PHE A 16 0.64 -3.00 3.20
N ARG A 17 0.38 -3.77 4.26
CA ARG A 17 1.27 -3.87 5.43
C ARG A 17 2.66 -4.38 5.07
N LYS A 18 2.74 -5.35 4.14
CA LYS A 18 4.02 -5.94 3.68
C LYS A 18 4.73 -5.09 2.63
N LEU A 19 4.04 -4.15 1.99
CA LEU A 19 4.62 -3.26 0.99
C LEU A 19 5.69 -2.38 1.66
N GLN A 20 6.90 -2.48 1.12
CA GLN A 20 8.11 -1.77 1.53
C GLN A 20 8.91 -1.50 0.26
N MET A 21 9.38 -0.28 0.07
CA MET A 21 10.25 0.05 -1.06
C MET A 21 11.68 -0.43 -0.76
N LYS A 22 12.32 -1.06 -1.74
CA LYS A 22 13.77 -1.34 -1.68
C LYS A 22 14.54 -0.22 -2.38
N ILE A 23 15.81 -0.05 -2.01
CA ILE A 23 16.70 0.97 -2.62
C ILE A 23 16.82 0.78 -4.15
N SER A 24 16.76 -0.47 -4.63
CA SER A 24 16.80 -0.80 -6.05
C SER A 24 15.47 -0.63 -6.78
N ASP A 25 14.37 -0.37 -6.07
CA ASP A 25 13.05 -0.32 -6.67
C ASP A 25 12.81 1.03 -7.36
N ASN A 26 12.01 1.00 -8.42
CA ASN A 26 11.53 2.22 -9.06
C ASN A 26 10.46 2.90 -8.18
N PHE A 27 10.74 4.13 -7.74
CA PHE A 27 9.84 4.89 -6.87
C PHE A 27 8.44 5.08 -7.46
N GLN A 28 8.32 5.38 -8.76
CA GLN A 28 7.02 5.61 -9.40
C GLN A 28 6.16 4.35 -9.43
N LYS A 29 6.80 3.19 -9.67
CA LYS A 29 6.11 1.88 -9.62
C LYS A 29 5.65 1.58 -8.20
N PHE A 30 6.52 1.78 -7.21
CA PHE A 30 6.18 1.62 -5.80
C PHE A 30 5.03 2.54 -5.38
N LEU A 31 5.06 3.83 -5.75
CA LEU A 31 4.02 4.80 -5.40
C LEU A 31 2.66 4.43 -6.01
N SER A 32 2.67 3.89 -7.23
CA SER A 32 1.47 3.40 -7.91
C SER A 32 0.87 2.21 -7.15
N GLU A 33 1.71 1.25 -6.75
CA GLU A 33 1.29 0.07 -5.97
C GLU A 33 0.82 0.45 -4.56
N PHE A 34 1.52 1.37 -3.89
CA PHE A 34 1.11 1.95 -2.60
C PHE A 34 -0.28 2.58 -2.70
N THR A 35 -0.50 3.44 -3.69
CA THR A 35 -1.77 4.15 -3.88
C THR A 35 -2.91 3.17 -4.14
N TYR A 36 -2.69 2.19 -5.02
CA TYR A 36 -3.66 1.15 -5.33
C TYR A 36 -4.04 0.33 -4.09
N LEU A 37 -3.04 -0.19 -3.36
CA LEU A 37 -3.29 -1.00 -2.16
C LEU A 37 -3.89 -0.19 -1.02
N ALA A 38 -3.54 1.09 -0.87
CA ALA A 38 -4.13 1.98 0.13
C ALA A 38 -5.61 2.27 -0.14
N GLN A 39 -6.01 2.39 -1.42
CA GLN A 39 -7.41 2.54 -1.80
C GLN A 39 -8.19 1.25 -1.56
N GLU A 40 -7.66 0.11 -2.00
CA GLU A 40 -8.30 -1.20 -1.87
C GLU A 40 -8.39 -1.68 -0.40
N ALA A 41 -7.49 -1.21 0.47
CA ALA A 41 -7.51 -1.48 1.90
C ALA A 41 -8.24 -0.38 2.71
N GLU A 42 -8.87 0.58 2.04
CA GLU A 42 -9.57 1.73 2.64
C GLU A 42 -8.74 2.49 3.70
N VAL A 43 -7.43 2.61 3.47
CA VAL A 43 -6.53 3.33 4.39
C VAL A 43 -6.92 4.80 4.42
N PRO A 44 -7.06 5.43 5.61
CA PRO A 44 -7.42 6.84 5.70
C PRO A 44 -6.43 7.74 4.96
N LYS A 45 -6.89 8.54 4.00
CA LYS A 45 -6.00 9.45 3.21
C LYS A 45 -5.10 10.34 4.07
N ARG A 46 -5.56 10.73 5.26
CA ARG A 46 -4.78 11.54 6.22
C ARG A 46 -3.50 10.86 6.71
N SER A 47 -3.47 9.52 6.77
CA SER A 47 -2.29 8.75 7.21
C SER A 47 -1.36 8.39 6.06
N TRP A 48 -1.77 8.58 4.80
CA TRP A 48 -0.98 8.13 3.64
C TRP A 48 0.42 8.72 3.60
N LYS A 49 0.57 9.99 4.00
CA LYS A 49 1.88 10.63 4.05
C LYS A 49 2.82 9.90 5.01
N GLU A 50 2.34 9.64 6.24
CA GLU A 50 3.11 8.95 7.27
C GLU A 50 3.40 7.49 6.88
N GLU A 51 2.40 6.77 6.40
CA GLU A 51 2.53 5.39 5.89
C GLU A 51 3.53 5.29 4.74
N LEU A 52 3.53 6.27 3.82
CA LEU A 52 4.48 6.31 2.72
C LEU A 52 5.90 6.46 3.27
N TYR A 53 6.14 7.42 4.18
CA TYR A 53 7.47 7.62 4.78
C TYR A 53 7.98 6.38 5.53
N GLN A 54 7.12 5.68 6.28
CA GLN A 54 7.48 4.45 7.00
C GLN A 54 7.84 3.28 6.07
N LYS A 55 7.48 3.36 4.79
CA LYS A 55 7.72 2.33 3.78
C LYS A 55 8.87 2.65 2.83
N LEU A 56 9.44 3.85 2.94
CA LEU A 56 10.65 4.21 2.21
C LEU A 56 11.87 3.68 2.95
N PRO A 57 12.91 3.23 2.24
CA PRO A 57 14.19 2.93 2.87
C PRO A 57 14.74 4.17 3.59
N PRO A 58 15.42 4.00 4.74
CA PRO A 58 15.94 5.11 5.55
C PRO A 58 17.07 5.90 4.86
N SER A 59 17.55 5.44 3.71
CA SER A 59 18.68 6.01 2.95
C SER A 59 18.26 6.65 1.62
N LEU A 60 16.99 7.06 1.49
CA LEU A 60 16.47 7.77 0.32
C LEU A 60 16.78 9.27 0.39
#